data_AF-A0A939NCR0-F1
#
_entry.id   AF-A0A939NCR0-F1
#
_cell.length_a   1.000
_cell.length_b   1.000
_cell.length_c   1.000
_cell.angle_alpha   90.00
_cell.angle_beta   90.00
_cell.angle_gamma   90.00
#
_symmetry.space_group_name_H-M   'P 1'
#
loop_
_entity.id
_entity.type
_entity.pdbx_description
1 polymer ?
#
loop_
_entity_poly.entity_id
_entity_poly.type
_entity_poly.pdbx_seq_one_letter_code
_entity_poly.pdbx_strand_id
1 'polypeptide(L)'
;MGKWFAVLFGSQENQNGLYQYQFEIPKNAETGGWSLRFDLGDGSPLRYYKFNVEDFMPERMALEIEGSDVPRLTSQSVDFDIQGRYLYGAPAADNQLQGQIVLKAAREAVQITWF
;
A
#
# COMPACT_ATOMS: atom_id res chain seq x y z
N MET A 1 4.57 0.36 20.00
CA MET A 1 3.55 0.37 21.06
C MET A 1 2.30 1.00 20.46
N GLY A 2 1.30 0.20 20.07
CA GLY A 2 0.13 0.70 19.34
C GLY A 2 -0.70 1.64 20.21
N LYS A 3 -1.13 2.77 19.65
CA LYS A 3 -1.89 3.77 20.41
C LYS A 3 -3.38 3.45 20.36
N TRP A 4 -3.98 3.53 21.54
CA TRP A 4 -5.39 3.23 21.76
C TRP A 4 -6.13 4.55 21.93
N PHE A 5 -7.15 4.78 21.12
CA PHE A 5 -8.18 5.76 21.44
C PHE A 5 -9.47 4.99 21.75
N ALA A 6 -10.11 5.33 22.85
CA ALA A 6 -11.37 4.73 23.26
C ALA A 6 -12.50 5.69 22.89
N VAL A 7 -13.42 5.26 22.04
CA VAL A 7 -14.69 5.95 21.84
C VAL A 7 -15.68 5.31 22.81
N LEU A 8 -16.05 6.03 23.87
CA LEU A 8 -17.20 5.66 24.72
C LEU A 8 -18.45 6.17 23.99
N PHE A 9 -19.39 5.28 23.71
CA PHE A 9 -20.42 5.48 22.68
C PHE A 9 -21.35 6.67 22.91
N GLY A 10 -21.55 7.38 21.81
CA GLY A 10 -22.83 7.92 21.36
C GLY A 10 -22.94 7.70 19.85
N SER A 11 -23.09 6.46 19.39
CA SER A 11 -23.35 6.19 17.97
C SER A 11 -24.80 6.53 17.64
N GLN A 12 -25.03 7.28 16.57
CA GLN A 12 -26.37 7.45 16.03
C GLN A 12 -26.71 6.25 15.13
N GLU A 13 -27.85 5.61 15.38
CA GLU A 13 -28.40 4.61 14.47
C GLU A 13 -28.78 5.30 13.16
N ASN A 14 -28.27 4.80 12.03
CA ASN A 14 -28.83 5.09 10.73
C ASN A 14 -29.96 4.10 10.44
N GLN A 15 -30.92 4.53 9.62
CA GLN A 15 -32.07 3.75 9.17
C GLN A 15 -31.63 2.33 8.78
N ASN A 16 -32.30 1.33 9.37
CA ASN A 16 -32.15 -0.11 9.14
C ASN A 16 -30.98 -0.82 9.87
N GLY A 17 -30.65 -0.42 11.11
CA GLY A 17 -29.72 -1.17 11.95
C GLY A 17 -28.23 -1.04 11.55
N LEU A 18 -27.90 -0.02 10.74
CA LEU A 18 -26.53 0.32 10.37
C LEU A 18 -25.95 1.32 11.38
N TYR A 19 -24.81 0.97 11.98
CA TYR A 19 -24.06 1.87 12.86
C TYR A 19 -22.96 2.57 12.05
N GLN A 20 -22.97 3.90 12.05
CA GLN A 20 -21.96 4.72 11.39
C GLN A 20 -21.33 5.67 12.40
N TYR A 21 -19.99 5.76 12.36
CA TYR A 21 -19.23 6.73 13.14
C TYR A 21 -18.22 7.42 12.23
N GLN A 22 -18.23 8.75 12.26
CA GLN A 22 -17.28 9.56 11.52
C GLN A 22 -16.34 10.22 12.52
N PHE A 23 -15.05 9.92 12.39
CA PHE A 23 -13.99 10.50 13.19
C PHE A 23 -13.10 11.35 12.29
N GLU A 24 -12.97 12.64 12.60
CA GLU A 24 -12.01 13.51 11.93
C GLU A 24 -10.63 13.30 12.54
N ILE A 25 -9.67 12.85 11.74
CA ILE A 25 -8.28 12.67 12.17
C ILE A 25 -7.65 14.07 12.34
N PRO A 26 -7.12 14.42 13.53
CA PRO A 26 -6.47 15.70 13.74
C PRO A 26 -5.28 15.91 12.79
N LYS A 27 -5.04 17.15 12.34
CA LYS A 27 -3.94 17.46 11.39
C LYS A 27 -2.53 17.14 11.93
N ASN A 28 -2.37 17.08 13.24
CA ASN A 28 -1.14 16.74 13.94
C ASN A 28 -1.20 15.35 14.60
N ALA A 29 -2.12 14.49 14.12
CA ALA A 29 -2.19 13.12 14.57
C ALA A 29 -0.89 12.38 14.25
N GLU A 30 -0.49 11.48 15.14
CA GLU A 30 0.68 10.64 14.90
C GLU A 30 0.40 9.59 13.82
N THR A 31 1.39 9.33 12.98
CA THR A 31 1.32 8.27 11.98
C THR A 31 1.55 6.88 12.60
N GLY A 32 1.21 5.82 11.85
CA GLY A 32 1.36 4.42 12.22
C GLY A 32 0.03 3.71 12.50
N GLY A 33 0.10 2.65 13.31
CA GLY A 33 -1.02 1.75 13.59
C GLY A 33 -1.97 2.26 14.66
N TRP A 34 -3.23 2.45 14.29
CA TRP A 34 -4.35 2.90 15.11
C TRP A 34 -5.36 1.77 15.31
N SER A 35 -6.20 1.89 16.35
CA SER A 35 -7.25 0.90 16.63
C SER A 35 -8.49 1.55 17.19
N LEU A 36 -9.63 1.33 16.53
CA LEU A 36 -10.94 1.65 17.06
C LEU A 36 -11.40 0.52 17.97
N ARG A 37 -11.70 0.85 19.23
CA ARG A 37 -12.24 -0.08 20.23
C ARG A 37 -13.73 0.18 20.42
N PHE A 38 -14.54 -0.87 20.36
CA PHE A 38 -16.00 -0.76 20.47
C PHE A 38 -16.60 -1.94 21.27
N ASP A 39 -17.61 -1.62 22.08
CA ASP A 39 -18.42 -2.47 22.96
C ASP A 39 -19.89 -2.46 22.49
N LEU A 40 -20.52 -3.62 22.36
CA LEU A 40 -21.92 -3.72 21.94
C LEU A 40 -22.89 -3.77 23.12
N GLY A 41 -22.41 -3.75 24.36
CA GLY A 41 -23.24 -3.86 25.56
C GLY A 41 -23.92 -5.22 25.73
N ASP A 42 -23.49 -6.22 24.95
CA ASP A 42 -24.00 -7.60 24.94
C ASP A 42 -23.24 -8.52 25.93
N GLY A 43 -22.30 -7.96 26.70
CA GLY A 43 -21.41 -8.72 27.58
C GLY A 43 -20.29 -9.46 26.86
N SER A 44 -20.17 -9.32 25.53
CA SER A 44 -19.06 -9.89 24.76
C SER A 44 -17.75 -9.14 25.02
N PRO A 45 -16.59 -9.78 24.74
CA PRO A 45 -15.32 -9.08 24.73
C PRO A 45 -15.30 -7.89 23.76
N LEU A 46 -14.54 -6.87 24.13
CA LEU A 46 -14.32 -5.69 23.31
C LEU A 46 -13.76 -6.05 21.95
N ARG A 47 -14.31 -5.41 20.92
CA ARG A 47 -13.92 -5.61 19.54
C ARG A 47 -12.99 -4.49 19.10
N TYR A 48 -12.07 -4.83 18.20
CA TYR A 48 -11.05 -3.91 17.70
C TYR A 48 -11.08 -3.90 16.17
N TYR A 49 -11.05 -2.70 15.60
CA TYR A 49 -10.80 -2.50 14.18
C TYR A 49 -9.48 -1.73 14.01
N LYS A 50 -8.50 -2.38 13.38
CA LYS A 50 -7.16 -1.81 13.17
C LYS A 50 -7.10 -1.10 11.83
N PHE A 51 -6.49 0.07 11.81
CA PHE A 51 -6.23 0.85 10.60
C PHE A 51 -4.93 1.64 10.78
N ASN A 52 -4.34 2.10 9.67
CA ASN A 52 -3.16 2.94 9.74
C ASN A 52 -3.54 4.39 9.44
N VAL A 53 -2.89 5.32 10.14
CA VAL A 53 -2.89 6.74 9.81
C VAL A 53 -1.49 7.03 9.30
N GLU A 54 -1.37 7.50 8.07
CA GLU A 54 -0.08 7.81 7.47
C GLU A 54 -0.15 9.19 6.84
N ASP A 55 1.00 9.88 6.79
CA ASP A 55 1.10 11.10 6.01
C ASP A 55 1.09 10.74 4.53
N PHE A 56 0.01 11.11 3.86
CA PHE A 56 -0.06 10.95 2.42
C PHE A 56 0.72 12.08 1.75
N MET A 57 1.91 11.74 1.26
CA MET A 57 2.62 12.57 0.29
C MET A 57 2.11 12.19 -1.11
N PRO A 58 1.40 13.09 -1.83
CA PRO A 58 0.96 12.77 -3.18
C PRO A 58 2.15 12.42 -4.05
N GLU A 59 1.99 11.37 -4.87
CA GLU A 59 2.98 11.03 -5.89
C GLU A 59 3.25 12.26 -6.75
N ARG A 60 4.53 12.52 -7.02
CA ARG A 60 4.95 13.68 -7.83
C ARG A 60 5.54 13.26 -9.18
N MET A 61 5.81 11.98 -9.34
CA MET A 61 6.45 11.39 -10.50
C MET A 61 5.83 10.04 -10.83
N ALA A 62 5.83 9.69 -12.11
CA ALA A 62 5.60 8.34 -12.59
C ALA A 62 6.95 7.73 -12.98
N LEU A 63 7.11 6.43 -12.69
CA LEU A 63 8.25 5.61 -13.08
C LEU A 63 7.73 4.34 -13.76
N GLU A 64 8.13 4.11 -14.99
CA GLU A 64 7.84 2.91 -15.77
C GLU A 64 9.14 2.12 -15.94
N ILE A 65 9.05 0.80 -15.73
CA ILE A 65 10.17 -0.14 -15.88
C ILE A 65 9.68 -1.28 -16.76
N GLU A 66 10.25 -1.40 -17.94
CA GLU A 66 9.92 -2.44 -18.91
C GLU A 66 11.10 -3.39 -19.08
N GLY A 67 10.81 -4.69 -19.16
CA GLY A 67 11.80 -5.74 -19.37
C GLY A 67 11.29 -6.77 -20.36
N SER A 68 12.14 -7.74 -20.70
CA SER A 68 11.77 -8.85 -21.57
C SER A 68 11.35 -10.08 -20.76
N ASP A 69 10.15 -10.60 -21.02
CA ASP A 69 9.67 -11.87 -20.46
C ASP A 69 10.29 -13.11 -21.12
N VAL A 70 10.99 -12.93 -22.25
CA VAL A 70 11.68 -14.04 -22.92
C VAL A 70 12.85 -14.52 -22.04
N PRO A 71 12.89 -15.81 -21.67
CA PRO A 71 14.00 -16.36 -20.91
C PRO A 71 15.34 -16.10 -21.60
N ARG A 72 16.33 -15.66 -20.81
CA ARG A 72 17.68 -15.39 -21.27
C ARG A 72 18.64 -16.45 -20.76
N LEU A 73 19.63 -16.79 -21.58
CA LEU A 73 20.75 -17.60 -21.14
C LEU A 73 21.59 -16.80 -20.13
N THR A 74 22.29 -17.50 -19.25
CA THR A 74 23.15 -16.86 -18.24
C THR A 74 24.32 -16.06 -18.84
N SER A 75 24.67 -16.33 -20.09
CA SER A 75 25.68 -15.59 -20.85
C SER A 75 25.13 -14.34 -21.55
N GLN A 76 23.82 -14.10 -21.53
CA GLN A 76 23.17 -12.96 -22.15
C GLN A 76 22.93 -11.85 -21.12
N SER A 77 23.04 -10.59 -21.55
CA SER A 77 22.61 -9.45 -20.73
C SER A 77 21.10 -9.44 -20.53
N VAL A 78 20.68 -8.83 -19.43
CA VAL A 78 19.27 -8.49 -19.17
C VAL A 78 19.20 -6.98 -19.11
N ASP A 79 18.44 -6.41 -20.03
CA ASP A 79 18.26 -4.96 -20.14
C ASP A 79 16.84 -4.60 -19.69
N PHE A 80 16.73 -3.46 -19.01
CA PHE A 80 15.46 -2.87 -18.58
C PHE A 80 15.37 -1.45 -19.15
N ASP A 81 14.27 -1.12 -19.80
CA ASP A 81 13.97 0.27 -20.15
C ASP A 81 13.32 0.96 -18.95
N ILE A 82 13.78 2.16 -18.64
CA ILE A 82 13.36 2.89 -17.44
C ILE A 82 13.00 4.32 -17.83
N GLN A 83 11.74 4.68 -17.63
CA GLN A 83 11.20 5.97 -18.01
C GLN A 83 10.62 6.68 -16.78
N GLY A 84 11.18 7.85 -16.47
CA GLY A 84 10.73 8.71 -15.37
C GLY A 84 10.15 10.01 -15.91
N ARG A 85 9.01 10.43 -15.35
CA ARG A 85 8.41 11.75 -15.62
C ARG A 85 7.75 12.32 -14.39
N TYR A 86 7.75 13.64 -14.27
CA TYR A 86 6.93 14.31 -13.29
C TYR A 86 5.46 14.27 -13.72
N LEU A 87 4.54 14.16 -12.76
CA LEU A 87 3.10 14.11 -13.08
C LEU A 87 2.56 15.43 -13.66
N TYR A 88 3.32 16.53 -13.57
CA TYR A 88 3.03 17.78 -14.27
C TYR A 88 3.59 17.85 -15.70
N GLY A 89 4.22 16.76 -16.20
CA GLY A 89 4.59 16.58 -17.61
C GLY A 89 6.07 16.80 -17.95
N ALA A 90 6.91 17.28 -17.02
CA ALA A 90 8.34 17.39 -17.30
C ALA A 90 9.04 16.02 -17.28
N PRO A 91 10.06 15.78 -18.12
CA PRO A 91 10.90 14.59 -18.01
C PRO A 91 11.67 14.60 -16.68
N ALA A 92 11.90 13.41 -16.11
CA ALA A 92 12.74 13.25 -14.92
C ALA A 92 14.24 13.25 -15.28
N ALA A 93 14.66 14.14 -16.17
CA ALA A 93 16.06 14.26 -16.58
C ALA A 93 16.95 14.62 -15.38
N ASP A 94 18.15 14.06 -15.35
CA ASP A 94 19.15 14.23 -14.28
C ASP A 94 18.74 13.73 -12.87
N ASN A 95 17.55 13.12 -12.74
CA ASN A 95 17.15 12.48 -11.49
C ASN A 95 18.02 11.26 -11.20
N GLN A 96 18.39 11.07 -9.93
CA GLN A 96 19.01 9.83 -9.51
C GLN A 96 18.00 8.68 -9.50
N LEU A 97 18.32 7.63 -10.23
CA LEU A 97 17.64 6.34 -10.11
C LEU A 97 18.44 5.44 -9.16
N GLN A 98 17.77 4.92 -8.13
CA GLN A 98 18.31 3.91 -7.23
C GLN A 98 17.45 2.67 -7.30
N GLY A 99 18.07 1.50 -7.30
CA GLY A 99 17.36 0.23 -7.41
C GLY A 99 18.21 -0.95 -6.93
N GLN A 100 17.56 -2.09 -6.78
CA GLN A 100 18.20 -3.35 -6.42
C GLN A 100 17.85 -4.42 -7.45
N ILE A 101 18.86 -5.14 -7.92
CA ILE A 101 18.67 -6.33 -8.75
C ILE A 101 18.74 -7.56 -7.84
N VAL A 102 17.71 -8.40 -7.90
CA VAL A 102 17.64 -9.63 -7.12
C VAL A 102 17.46 -10.82 -8.06
N LEU A 103 18.39 -11.76 -8.03
CA LEU A 103 18.29 -13.02 -8.75
C LEU A 103 17.58 -14.07 -7.89
N LYS A 104 16.52 -14.68 -8.42
CA LYS A 104 15.78 -15.78 -7.77
C LYS A 104 15.60 -16.91 -8.76
N ALA A 105 15.53 -18.15 -8.25
CA ALA A 105 15.25 -19.31 -9.08
C ALA A 105 13.82 -19.23 -9.66
N ALA A 106 13.71 -19.14 -10.99
CA ALA A 106 12.44 -19.23 -11.69
C ALA A 106 12.01 -20.71 -11.78
N ARG A 107 11.14 -21.14 -10.87
CA ARG A 107 10.70 -22.54 -10.77
C ARG A 107 9.80 -22.99 -11.92
N GLU A 108 9.27 -22.03 -12.68
CA GLU A 108 8.39 -22.23 -13.84
C GLU A 108 8.93 -21.47 -15.07
N ALA A 109 10.25 -21.55 -15.30
CA ALA A 109 10.93 -20.73 -16.31
C ALA A 109 10.55 -21.03 -17.78
N VAL A 110 9.99 -22.20 -18.06
CA VAL A 110 9.64 -22.63 -19.42
C VAL A 110 8.26 -23.30 -19.39
N GLN A 111 7.28 -22.67 -20.05
CA GLN A 111 6.02 -23.34 -20.38
C GLN A 111 6.35 -24.50 -21.34
N ILE A 112 6.14 -25.74 -20.92
CA ILE A 112 6.28 -26.89 -21.81
C ILE A 112 5.08 -26.87 -22.75
N THR A 113 5.24 -26.26 -23.92
CA THR A 113 4.26 -26.38 -25.01
C THR A 113 4.58 -27.68 -25.74
N TRP A 114 3.77 -28.72 -25.50
CA TRP A 114 3.80 -29.91 -26.34
C TRP A 114 3.30 -29.53 -27.74
N PHE A 115 4.04 -29.95 -28.77
CA PHE A 115 3.67 -29.81 -30.18
C PHE A 115 2.33 -30.50 -30.49
#